data_AF-A0A182NBM9-F1
#
_entry.id   AF-A0A182NBM9-F1
#
_cell.length_a   1.000
_cell.length_b   1.000
_cell.length_c   1.000
_cell.angle_alpha   90.00
_cell.angle_beta   90.00
_cell.angle_gamma   90.00
#
_symmetry.space_group_name_H-M   'P 1'
#
loop_
_entity.id
_entity.type
_entity.pdbx_description
1 polymer ?
#
loop_
_entity_poly.entity_id
_entity_poly.type
_entity_poly.pdbx_seq_one_letter_code
_entity_poly.pdbx_strand_id
1 'polypeptide(L)'
;MWSSILRSFATRQIAPANRVLLLDSARYSNQRIAVPLRSKKPKSSKPTTQYFVDCRQVRTVGGNGGDGCVSFLRLWCNENAGPDGGDGGNGGHVVLQATQDVKDFNHVTSLLRADDGEKGATKDCHGKNANHTVVKVPIGTIVRNPQGKVVGDLDSAGSMFVAARGGAGGKGNHFFKSDLEQSPQVAEFGATGEDMAYKLELRSMAHIGFIGLPNAGKSTLLRAISRARPKVAAYPFTTLKPHLGMVQYDDYEQIAVADLPGLIEGSHKNKGLGIQFLKHAERCNALLFVVDASADEPWQHYHTLMHELSMFSEELVTRPRYIIANKIDVPGADRNVELLAHHVDVPVIPISAKVGTNISEMLHEIRIIYETNRRITEEQRETEQR
;
A
#
# COMPACT_ATOMS: atom_id res chain seq x y z
N MET A 1 -40.43 -31.30 0.00
CA MET A 1 -40.17 -29.85 -0.20
C MET A 1 -38.86 -29.42 0.48
N TRP A 2 -37.85 -30.27 0.49
CA TRP A 2 -36.51 -30.02 1.06
C TRP A 2 -35.50 -30.78 0.18
N SER A 3 -35.34 -30.36 -1.08
CA SER A 3 -34.42 -31.03 -2.04
C SER A 3 -33.91 -30.11 -3.15
N SER A 4 -33.95 -28.78 -2.99
CA SER A 4 -33.64 -27.82 -4.05
C SER A 4 -32.60 -26.73 -3.71
N ILE A 5 -31.88 -26.80 -2.58
CA ILE A 5 -30.91 -25.76 -2.17
C ILE A 5 -29.45 -26.25 -2.07
N LEU A 6 -29.18 -27.56 -2.24
CA LEU A 6 -27.81 -28.12 -2.17
C LEU A 6 -27.12 -28.31 -3.53
N ARG A 7 -27.47 -27.52 -4.55
CA ARG A 7 -26.83 -27.56 -5.89
C ARG A 7 -26.34 -26.17 -6.35
N SER A 8 -25.35 -25.59 -5.66
CA SER A 8 -24.54 -24.52 -6.29
C SER A 8 -23.07 -24.44 -5.85
N PHE A 9 -22.60 -25.30 -4.93
CA PHE A 9 -21.16 -25.54 -4.79
C PHE A 9 -20.70 -26.56 -5.82
N ALA A 10 -20.82 -26.19 -7.10
CA ALA A 10 -20.13 -26.89 -8.17
C ALA A 10 -18.64 -26.54 -8.04
N THR A 11 -17.90 -27.43 -7.38
CA THR A 11 -16.51 -27.74 -7.66
C THR A 11 -16.30 -27.69 -9.17
N ARG A 12 -15.78 -26.56 -9.68
CA ARG A 12 -15.21 -26.52 -11.02
C ARG A 12 -13.95 -27.37 -10.97
N GLN A 13 -14.12 -28.66 -11.26
CA GLN A 13 -13.07 -29.55 -11.71
C GLN A 13 -12.33 -28.84 -12.84
N ILE A 14 -11.10 -28.42 -12.56
CA ILE A 14 -10.13 -28.10 -13.58
C ILE A 14 -9.73 -29.44 -14.19
N ALA A 15 -10.23 -29.74 -15.39
CA ALA A 15 -9.82 -30.91 -16.16
C ALA A 15 -8.29 -30.88 -16.41
N PRO A 16 -7.61 -32.05 -16.49
CA PRO A 16 -6.16 -32.11 -16.54
C PRO A 16 -5.68 -31.74 -17.93
N ALA A 17 -5.25 -30.49 -18.09
CA ALA A 17 -4.57 -30.00 -19.29
C ALA A 17 -3.11 -29.72 -18.93
N ASN A 18 -2.16 -30.29 -19.67
CA ASN A 18 -0.71 -30.10 -19.64
C ASN A 18 -0.16 -29.28 -18.45
N ARG A 19 0.38 -30.00 -17.44
CA ARG A 19 0.86 -29.44 -16.16
C ARG A 19 2.13 -28.60 -16.28
N VAL A 20 2.90 -28.76 -17.35
CA VAL A 20 3.90 -27.77 -17.77
C VAL A 20 3.17 -26.79 -18.67
N LEU A 21 3.30 -25.48 -18.43
CA LEU A 21 2.96 -24.47 -19.43
C LEU A 21 4.01 -24.56 -20.55
N LEU A 22 3.99 -25.65 -21.31
CA LEU A 22 4.70 -25.80 -22.57
C LEU A 22 3.79 -25.31 -23.68
N LEU A 23 4.36 -24.44 -24.50
CA LEU A 23 3.78 -23.83 -25.69
C LEU A 23 2.98 -24.85 -26.50
N ASP A 24 1.66 -24.66 -26.60
CA ASP A 24 1.01 -24.71 -27.90
C ASP A 24 -0.36 -24.04 -27.93
N SER A 25 -0.50 -23.16 -28.91
CA SER A 25 -1.73 -22.65 -29.54
C SER A 25 -2.73 -21.81 -28.70
N ALA A 26 -2.78 -20.52 -29.05
CA ALA A 26 -4.00 -19.73 -29.22
C ALA A 26 -5.08 -19.82 -28.12
N ARG A 27 -4.85 -19.17 -26.97
CA ARG A 27 -5.98 -18.68 -26.17
C ARG A 27 -6.37 -17.29 -26.67
N TYR A 28 -7.30 -17.28 -27.63
CA TYR A 28 -8.09 -16.10 -27.99
C TYR A 28 -8.90 -15.65 -26.76
N SER A 29 -8.24 -14.89 -25.87
CA SER A 29 -8.89 -13.95 -24.98
C SER A 29 -8.80 -12.60 -25.68
N ASN A 30 -9.94 -12.01 -26.06
CA ASN A 30 -10.03 -10.68 -26.69
C ASN A 30 -9.57 -9.53 -25.77
N GLN A 31 -8.96 -9.81 -24.62
CA GLN A 31 -8.34 -8.81 -23.76
C GLN A 31 -6.84 -8.76 -24.06
N ARG A 32 -6.38 -7.64 -24.65
CA ARG A 32 -4.95 -7.33 -24.73
C ARG A 32 -4.39 -7.24 -23.31
N ILE A 33 -3.59 -8.21 -22.91
CA ILE A 33 -2.82 -8.15 -21.66
C ILE A 33 -1.59 -7.27 -21.90
N ALA A 34 -1.32 -6.38 -20.96
CA ALA A 34 -0.23 -5.42 -21.02
C ALA A 34 1.13 -6.14 -21.19
N VAL A 35 1.93 -5.73 -22.17
CA VAL A 35 3.21 -6.38 -22.50
C VAL A 35 4.31 -5.81 -21.60
N PRO A 36 5.15 -6.66 -20.98
CA PRO A 36 6.28 -6.19 -20.21
C PRO A 36 7.28 -5.45 -21.12
N LEU A 37 7.57 -4.19 -20.81
CA LEU A 37 8.49 -3.38 -21.60
C LEU A 37 9.94 -3.84 -21.35
N ARG A 38 10.54 -4.53 -22.33
CA ARG A 38 11.95 -4.94 -22.30
C ARG A 38 12.86 -3.74 -22.56
N SER A 39 13.65 -3.35 -21.56
CA SER A 39 14.52 -2.18 -21.67
C SER A 39 15.78 -2.46 -22.48
N LYS A 40 15.97 -1.72 -23.57
CA LYS A 40 17.23 -1.63 -24.33
C LYS A 40 18.17 -0.50 -23.84
N LYS A 41 17.76 0.31 -22.84
CA LYS A 41 18.57 1.43 -22.33
C LYS A 41 19.60 0.97 -21.29
N PRO A 42 20.82 1.55 -21.28
CA PRO A 42 21.87 1.21 -20.32
C PRO A 42 21.50 1.59 -18.88
N LYS A 43 22.00 0.83 -17.91
CA LYS A 43 21.77 1.05 -16.47
C LYS A 43 22.42 2.35 -16.02
N SER A 44 21.71 3.16 -15.24
CA SER A 44 22.23 4.40 -14.64
C SER A 44 23.48 4.13 -13.79
N SER A 45 24.52 4.95 -13.96
CA SER A 45 25.78 4.90 -13.23
C SER A 45 25.77 5.67 -11.90
N LYS A 46 24.73 6.47 -11.62
CA LYS A 46 24.69 7.33 -10.43
C LYS A 46 24.33 6.51 -9.17
N PRO A 47 25.16 6.55 -8.10
CA PRO A 47 24.85 5.92 -6.83
C PRO A 47 23.97 6.85 -5.98
N THR A 48 22.81 7.27 -6.49
CA THR A 48 21.85 8.03 -5.68
C THR A 48 20.97 7.03 -4.95
N THR A 49 21.32 6.69 -3.72
CA THR A 49 20.51 5.82 -2.85
C THR A 49 19.28 6.61 -2.41
N GLN A 50 18.21 6.57 -3.21
CA GLN A 50 16.89 7.02 -2.78
C GLN A 50 16.30 5.96 -1.86
N TYR A 51 16.25 6.25 -0.56
CA TYR A 51 15.59 5.41 0.43
C TYR A 51 14.08 5.50 0.24
N PHE A 52 13.46 4.36 -0.02
CA PHE A 52 12.01 4.24 -0.05
C PHE A 52 11.51 4.20 1.39
N VAL A 53 10.76 5.23 1.80
CA VAL A 53 10.19 5.34 3.16
C VAL A 53 8.74 4.86 3.12
N ASP A 54 8.52 3.67 3.64
CA ASP A 54 7.24 2.95 3.65
C ASP A 54 6.45 3.11 4.97
N CYS A 55 7.10 3.67 5.98
CA CYS A 55 6.56 3.94 7.30
C CYS A 55 7.00 5.32 7.78
N ARG A 56 6.06 6.15 8.25
CA ARG A 56 6.36 7.47 8.80
C ARG A 56 5.48 7.74 10.03
N GLN A 57 6.08 8.21 11.10
CA GLN A 57 5.33 8.79 12.22
C GLN A 57 5.10 10.28 11.94
N VAL A 58 3.85 10.70 12.10
CA VAL A 58 3.42 12.07 11.86
C VAL A 58 2.59 12.56 13.03
N ARG A 59 2.81 13.81 13.43
CA ARG A 59 1.92 14.56 14.31
C ARG A 59 1.13 15.53 13.46
N THR A 60 -0.19 15.49 13.57
CA THR A 60 -1.13 16.30 12.81
C THR A 60 -1.82 17.24 13.77
N VAL A 61 -1.72 18.54 13.48
CA VAL A 61 -2.30 19.62 14.29
C VAL A 61 -3.25 20.42 13.43
N GLY A 62 -4.54 20.39 13.76
CA GLY A 62 -5.55 21.25 13.16
C GLY A 62 -5.29 22.71 13.48
N GLY A 63 -5.73 23.60 12.60
CA GLY A 63 -5.67 25.03 12.87
C GLY A 63 -6.60 25.40 14.02
N ASN A 64 -6.21 26.36 14.84
CA ASN A 64 -7.09 26.90 15.88
C ASN A 64 -8.17 27.78 15.24
N GLY A 65 -9.36 27.82 15.83
CA GLY A 65 -10.37 28.81 15.48
C GLY A 65 -9.90 30.21 15.86
N GLY A 66 -10.32 31.22 15.10
CA GLY A 66 -10.11 32.61 15.47
C GLY A 66 -11.02 33.02 16.62
N ASP A 67 -10.57 33.94 17.46
CA ASP A 67 -11.35 34.46 18.57
C ASP A 67 -12.47 35.40 18.09
N GLY A 68 -13.60 35.36 18.80
CA GLY A 68 -14.64 36.37 18.65
C GLY A 68 -14.19 37.73 19.20
N CYS A 69 -14.65 38.80 18.58
CA CYS A 69 -14.32 40.15 19.04
C CYS A 69 -15.40 40.68 19.99
N VAL A 70 -14.97 41.37 21.06
CA VAL A 70 -15.86 42.25 21.82
C VAL A 70 -15.65 43.66 21.29
N SER A 71 -16.65 44.20 20.60
CA SER A 71 -16.61 45.58 20.14
C SER A 71 -17.97 46.24 20.21
N PHE A 72 -17.96 47.57 20.27
CA PHE A 72 -19.17 48.39 20.26
C PHE A 72 -19.03 49.45 19.19
N LEU A 73 -20.09 49.61 18.40
CA LEU A 73 -20.12 50.58 17.33
C LEU A 73 -20.08 51.99 17.93
N ARG A 74 -19.21 52.84 17.39
CA ARG A 74 -19.12 54.26 17.78
C ARG A 74 -19.54 55.12 16.60
N LEU A 75 -20.67 55.80 16.78
CA LEU A 75 -21.20 56.76 15.81
C LEU A 75 -21.16 58.16 16.41
N TRP A 76 -20.83 59.16 15.60
CA TRP A 76 -20.80 60.56 16.05
C TRP A 76 -22.18 61.08 16.51
N CYS A 77 -23.26 60.47 16.02
CA CYS A 77 -24.65 60.83 16.33
C CYS A 77 -25.28 59.95 17.41
N ASN A 78 -24.63 58.85 17.82
CA ASN A 78 -25.19 57.91 18.79
C ASN A 78 -24.06 57.31 19.65
N GLU A 79 -24.08 57.66 20.93
CA GLU A 79 -23.11 57.19 21.93
C GLU A 79 -23.27 55.69 22.23
N ASN A 80 -24.47 55.13 22.07
CA ASN A 80 -24.81 53.73 22.37
C ASN A 80 -25.30 53.00 21.11
N ALA A 81 -24.42 52.83 20.12
CA ALA A 81 -24.81 52.22 18.84
C ALA A 81 -24.82 50.67 18.85
N GLY A 82 -24.64 50.05 20.02
CA GLY A 82 -24.76 48.60 20.21
C GLY A 82 -23.46 47.81 19.93
N PRO A 83 -23.46 46.50 20.17
CA PRO A 83 -22.32 45.64 19.89
C PRO A 83 -22.09 45.48 18.39
N ASP A 84 -20.83 45.44 17.95
CA ASP A 84 -20.42 45.25 16.54
C ASP A 84 -19.20 44.33 16.40
N GLY A 85 -18.96 43.47 17.39
CA GLY A 85 -17.87 42.50 17.35
C GLY A 85 -18.23 41.30 16.49
N GLY A 86 -17.45 41.07 15.43
CA GLY A 86 -17.60 39.91 14.56
C GLY A 86 -17.11 38.60 15.19
N ASP A 87 -17.68 37.49 14.72
CA ASP A 87 -17.21 36.11 14.96
C ASP A 87 -15.81 35.87 14.36
N GLY A 88 -15.04 34.98 14.98
CA GLY A 88 -13.80 34.45 14.42
C GLY A 88 -14.04 33.38 13.35
N GLY A 89 -13.05 33.21 12.46
CA GLY A 89 -13.05 32.21 11.40
C GLY A 89 -12.68 30.82 11.91
N ASN A 90 -13.11 29.78 11.18
CA ASN A 90 -12.74 28.40 11.50
C ASN A 90 -11.29 28.10 11.14
N GLY A 91 -10.63 27.28 11.95
CA GLY A 91 -9.31 26.75 11.67
C GLY A 91 -9.32 25.69 10.56
N GLY A 92 -8.21 25.53 9.86
CA GLY A 92 -8.08 24.56 8.78
C GLY A 92 -7.99 23.12 9.28
N HIS A 93 -8.52 22.18 8.50
CA HIS A 93 -8.33 20.75 8.74
C HIS A 93 -7.00 20.27 8.12
N VAL A 94 -6.39 19.24 8.72
CA VAL A 94 -5.32 18.46 8.10
C VAL A 94 -5.92 17.21 7.47
N VAL A 95 -5.77 17.06 6.16
CA VAL A 95 -6.37 15.98 5.39
C VAL A 95 -5.27 15.21 4.66
N LEU A 96 -5.26 13.89 4.81
CA LEU A 96 -4.43 12.99 4.00
C LEU A 96 -5.22 12.58 2.76
N GLN A 97 -4.67 12.79 1.58
CA GLN A 97 -5.31 12.44 0.30
C GLN A 97 -4.47 11.41 -0.47
N ALA A 98 -5.08 10.28 -0.80
CA ALA A 98 -4.47 9.24 -1.60
C ALA A 98 -4.30 9.69 -3.06
N THR A 99 -3.09 9.61 -3.61
CA THR A 99 -2.81 9.90 -5.02
C THR A 99 -1.82 8.90 -5.62
N GLN A 100 -1.89 8.72 -6.94
CA GLN A 100 -0.92 7.94 -7.72
C GLN A 100 0.40 8.70 -7.96
N ASP A 101 0.39 10.03 -7.78
CA ASP A 101 1.56 10.88 -8.01
C ASP A 101 2.71 10.59 -7.04
N VAL A 102 2.38 10.08 -5.86
CA VAL A 102 3.27 9.93 -4.72
C VAL A 102 3.47 8.45 -4.41
N LYS A 103 4.72 8.03 -4.25
CA LYS A 103 5.09 6.61 -4.09
C LYS A 103 5.55 6.24 -2.68
N ASP A 104 6.15 7.18 -1.97
CA ASP A 104 6.75 7.00 -0.65
C ASP A 104 6.39 8.17 0.28
N PHE A 105 6.71 8.05 1.57
CA PHE A 105 6.46 9.09 2.58
C PHE A 105 7.65 10.06 2.75
N ASN A 106 8.58 10.12 1.80
CA ASN A 106 9.82 10.87 1.98
C ASN A 106 9.59 12.40 1.99
N HIS A 107 8.61 12.88 1.23
CA HIS A 107 8.16 14.29 1.25
C HIS A 107 7.27 14.61 2.47
N VAL A 108 6.83 13.61 3.23
CA VAL A 108 5.97 13.80 4.40
C VAL A 108 6.81 14.20 5.62
N THR A 109 6.60 15.43 6.06
CA THR A 109 7.24 15.97 7.27
C THR A 109 6.63 15.34 8.52
N SER A 110 7.40 15.24 9.59
CA SER A 110 6.96 14.66 10.87
C SER A 110 5.88 15.49 11.58
N LEU A 111 5.77 16.79 11.27
CA LEU A 111 4.73 17.68 11.77
C LEU A 111 3.93 18.22 10.58
N LEU A 112 2.63 17.99 10.61
CA LEU A 112 1.67 18.49 9.62
C LEU A 112 0.72 19.43 10.36
N ARG A 113 0.72 20.71 9.99
CA ARG A 113 -0.11 21.74 10.62
C ARG A 113 -1.01 22.41 9.59
N ALA A 114 -2.24 22.70 9.98
CA ALA A 114 -3.16 23.53 9.21
C ALA A 114 -3.15 24.98 9.70
N ASP A 115 -3.56 25.89 8.82
CA ASP A 115 -3.60 27.32 9.11
C ASP A 115 -4.68 27.62 10.16
N ASP A 116 -4.40 28.59 11.03
CA ASP A 116 -5.35 29.05 12.04
C ASP A 116 -6.39 30.01 11.41
N GLY A 117 -7.60 30.03 11.96
CA GLY A 117 -8.65 30.96 11.57
C GLY A 117 -8.33 32.40 12.00
N GLU A 118 -8.78 33.37 11.23
CA GLU A 118 -8.59 34.77 11.61
C GLU A 118 -9.57 35.18 12.70
N LYS A 119 -9.13 36.05 13.62
CA LYS A 119 -10.00 36.64 14.64
C LYS A 119 -11.06 37.55 14.03
N GLY A 120 -12.20 37.65 14.70
CA GLY A 120 -13.21 38.65 14.38
C GLY A 120 -12.68 40.07 14.60
N ALA A 121 -13.28 41.03 13.92
CA ALA A 121 -12.96 42.44 14.03
C ALA A 121 -14.21 43.29 14.30
N THR A 122 -13.98 44.59 14.52
CA THR A 122 -15.04 45.59 14.72
C THR A 122 -15.91 45.73 13.46
N LYS A 123 -17.07 46.37 13.59
CA LYS A 123 -18.03 46.64 12.50
C LYS A 123 -18.61 45.37 11.88
N ASP A 124 -18.95 44.39 12.71
CA ASP A 124 -19.50 43.09 12.33
C ASP A 124 -18.62 42.34 11.30
N CYS A 125 -17.31 42.59 11.35
CA CYS A 125 -16.38 42.00 10.41
C CYS A 125 -15.95 40.62 10.91
N HIS A 126 -16.47 39.58 10.28
CA HIS A 126 -16.13 38.19 10.60
C HIS A 126 -14.73 37.81 10.13
N GLY A 127 -14.04 37.01 10.94
CA GLY A 127 -12.74 36.45 10.60
C GLY A 127 -12.82 35.46 9.44
N LYS A 128 -11.79 35.46 8.59
CA LYS A 128 -11.69 34.53 7.47
C LYS A 128 -11.43 33.09 7.95
N ASN A 129 -12.10 32.13 7.31
CA ASN A 129 -11.82 30.71 7.49
C ASN A 129 -10.45 30.35 6.89
N ALA A 130 -9.70 29.52 7.62
CA ALA A 130 -8.39 29.07 7.18
C ALA A 130 -8.48 28.01 6.07
N ASN A 131 -7.44 27.96 5.24
CA ASN A 131 -7.31 26.93 4.21
C ASN A 131 -6.94 25.59 4.85
N HIS A 132 -7.42 24.50 4.25
CA HIS A 132 -7.08 23.15 4.71
C HIS A 132 -5.71 22.72 4.18
N THR A 133 -4.94 22.04 5.03
CA THR A 133 -3.66 21.45 4.63
C THR A 133 -3.91 20.04 4.11
N VAL A 134 -3.86 19.89 2.78
CA VAL A 134 -4.01 18.59 2.11
C VAL A 134 -2.62 17.99 1.84
N VAL A 135 -2.33 16.86 2.47
CA VAL A 135 -1.08 16.13 2.32
C VAL A 135 -1.31 14.92 1.44
N LYS A 136 -0.67 14.93 0.27
CA LYS A 136 -0.71 13.82 -0.68
C LYS A 136 0.06 12.62 -0.12
N VAL A 137 -0.59 11.47 -0.05
CA VAL A 137 -0.01 10.18 0.37
C VAL A 137 -0.22 9.13 -0.72
N PRO A 138 0.63 8.10 -0.78
CA PRO A 138 0.44 6.99 -1.71
C PRO A 138 -0.87 6.24 -1.48
N ILE A 139 -1.38 5.63 -2.54
CA ILE A 139 -2.50 4.68 -2.45
C ILE A 139 -2.08 3.44 -1.65
N GLY A 140 -3.00 2.92 -0.85
CA GLY A 140 -2.76 1.85 0.11
C GLY A 140 -2.14 2.33 1.41
N THR A 141 -2.32 3.59 1.80
CA THR A 141 -1.80 4.10 3.08
C THR A 141 -2.74 3.71 4.22
N ILE A 142 -2.25 2.90 5.16
CA ILE A 142 -2.90 2.59 6.43
C ILE A 142 -2.49 3.63 7.46
N VAL A 143 -3.48 4.26 8.09
CA VAL A 143 -3.30 5.19 9.20
C VAL A 143 -3.55 4.45 10.50
N ARG A 144 -2.52 4.34 11.34
CA ARG A 144 -2.63 3.75 12.69
C ARG A 144 -2.49 4.82 13.75
N ASN A 145 -3.27 4.69 14.83
CA ASN A 145 -3.06 5.51 16.02
C ASN A 145 -1.81 5.04 16.80
N PRO A 146 -1.37 5.77 17.84
CA PRO A 146 -0.19 5.38 18.64
C PRO A 146 -0.38 4.06 19.39
N GLN A 147 -1.63 3.64 19.60
CA GLN A 147 -2.00 2.38 20.24
C GLN A 147 -1.97 1.19 19.25
N GLY A 148 -1.69 1.43 17.96
CA GLY A 148 -1.59 0.41 16.92
C GLY A 148 -2.91 0.04 16.22
N LYS A 149 -4.04 0.63 16.63
CA LYS A 149 -5.35 0.44 16.00
C LYS A 149 -5.40 1.17 14.66
N VAL A 150 -5.91 0.49 13.63
CA VAL A 150 -6.16 1.10 12.31
C VAL A 150 -7.36 2.05 12.44
N VAL A 151 -7.15 3.31 12.08
CA VAL A 151 -8.17 4.37 12.14
C VAL A 151 -8.58 4.86 10.76
N GLY A 152 -7.77 4.58 9.74
CA GLY A 152 -8.08 4.92 8.36
C GLY A 152 -7.32 4.03 7.40
N ASP A 153 -7.93 3.71 6.27
CA ASP A 153 -7.31 3.01 5.15
C ASP A 153 -7.60 3.80 3.88
N LEU A 154 -6.53 4.22 3.21
CA LEU A 154 -6.55 5.07 2.03
C LEU A 154 -6.19 4.21 0.81
N ASP A 155 -7.15 3.46 0.32
CA ASP A 155 -6.94 2.34 -0.62
C ASP A 155 -7.21 2.66 -2.09
N SER A 156 -7.84 3.79 -2.37
CA SER A 156 -8.31 4.21 -3.70
C SER A 156 -7.84 5.63 -4.02
N ALA A 157 -7.65 5.93 -5.30
CA ALA A 157 -7.22 7.26 -5.73
C ALA A 157 -8.27 8.31 -5.36
N GLY A 158 -7.84 9.39 -4.72
CA GLY A 158 -8.72 10.47 -4.26
C GLY A 158 -9.36 10.23 -2.90
N SER A 159 -9.19 9.05 -2.28
CA SER A 159 -9.63 8.81 -0.90
C SER A 159 -9.01 9.82 0.06
N MET A 160 -9.82 10.33 0.99
CA MET A 160 -9.42 11.36 1.94
C MET A 160 -9.65 10.90 3.38
N PHE A 161 -8.69 11.18 4.24
CA PHE A 161 -8.79 10.94 5.69
C PHE A 161 -8.51 12.24 6.43
N VAL A 162 -9.48 12.72 7.20
CA VAL A 162 -9.31 13.90 8.07
C VAL A 162 -8.49 13.46 9.28
N ALA A 163 -7.21 13.84 9.29
CA ALA A 163 -6.28 13.44 10.34
C ALA A 163 -6.36 14.36 11.56
N ALA A 164 -6.62 15.64 11.36
CA ALA A 164 -6.89 16.54 12.49
C ALA A 164 -7.93 17.58 12.08
N ARG A 165 -8.99 17.73 12.88
CA ARG A 165 -9.99 18.77 12.66
C ARG A 165 -9.48 20.12 13.16
N GLY A 166 -9.68 21.18 12.37
CA GLY A 166 -9.51 22.54 12.85
C GLY A 166 -10.60 22.91 13.85
N GLY A 167 -10.26 23.85 14.73
CA GLY A 167 -11.18 24.38 15.73
C GLY A 167 -12.23 25.30 15.13
N ALA A 168 -13.41 25.31 15.74
CA ALA A 168 -14.47 26.25 15.41
C ALA A 168 -14.08 27.68 15.82
N GLY A 169 -14.45 28.66 15.00
CA GLY A 169 -14.29 30.08 15.31
C GLY A 169 -15.19 30.50 16.47
N GLY A 170 -14.66 31.37 17.35
CA GLY A 170 -15.37 31.89 18.51
C GLY A 170 -16.43 32.92 18.12
N LYS A 171 -17.55 32.94 18.82
CA LYS A 171 -18.61 33.92 18.63
C LYS A 171 -18.25 35.30 19.19
N GLY A 172 -18.50 36.35 18.41
CA GLY A 172 -18.34 37.74 18.82
C GLY A 172 -19.46 38.19 19.75
N ASN A 173 -19.31 39.36 20.36
CA ASN A 173 -20.33 39.85 21.28
C ASN A 173 -21.67 40.15 20.62
N HIS A 174 -21.70 40.47 19.32
CA HIS A 174 -22.94 40.65 18.57
C HIS A 174 -23.83 39.38 18.60
N PHE A 175 -23.24 38.19 18.63
CA PHE A 175 -23.97 36.92 18.69
C PHE A 175 -24.72 36.71 20.02
N PHE A 176 -24.20 37.25 21.14
CA PHE A 176 -24.78 37.10 22.48
C PHE A 176 -25.89 38.11 22.80
N LYS A 177 -26.24 38.98 21.86
CA LYS A 177 -27.28 39.97 22.02
C LYS A 177 -28.63 39.27 22.22
N SER A 178 -29.33 39.59 23.30
CA SER A 178 -30.66 39.05 23.62
C SER A 178 -31.58 40.16 24.08
N ASP A 179 -32.89 39.89 24.15
CA ASP A 179 -33.88 40.86 24.64
C ASP A 179 -33.57 41.37 26.05
N LEU A 180 -32.92 40.54 26.87
CA LEU A 180 -32.51 40.84 28.24
C LEU A 180 -31.16 41.57 28.31
N GLU A 181 -30.21 41.25 27.42
CA GLU A 181 -28.86 41.81 27.40
C GLU A 181 -28.54 42.38 26.01
N GLN A 182 -28.70 43.70 25.88
CA GLN A 182 -28.52 44.42 24.60
C GLN A 182 -27.06 44.80 24.32
N SER A 183 -26.19 44.79 25.33
CA SER A 183 -24.79 45.22 25.25
C SER A 183 -23.83 44.19 25.86
N PRO A 184 -23.86 42.93 25.39
CA PRO A 184 -23.00 41.88 25.91
C PRO A 184 -21.51 42.27 25.77
N GLN A 185 -20.77 42.08 26.85
CA GLN A 185 -19.31 42.28 26.92
C GLN A 185 -18.55 40.96 26.88
N VAL A 186 -19.20 39.91 26.36
CA VAL A 186 -18.69 38.54 26.30
C VAL A 186 -18.47 38.16 24.85
N ALA A 187 -17.36 37.51 24.57
CA ALA A 187 -17.09 36.79 23.32
C ALA A 187 -16.49 35.43 23.66
N GLU A 188 -16.62 34.49 22.74
CA GLU A 188 -16.00 33.16 22.84
C GLU A 188 -14.60 33.18 22.22
N PHE A 189 -13.68 32.47 22.87
CA PHE A 189 -12.41 32.12 22.28
C PHE A 189 -12.61 31.08 21.17
N GLY A 190 -11.74 31.10 20.17
CA GLY A 190 -11.71 30.06 19.15
C GLY A 190 -11.36 28.72 19.78
N ALA A 191 -11.99 27.65 19.30
CA ALA A 191 -11.68 26.31 19.77
C ALA A 191 -10.26 25.91 19.31
N THR A 192 -9.56 25.14 20.14
CA THR A 192 -8.26 24.59 19.76
C THR A 192 -8.45 23.49 18.71
N GLY A 193 -7.58 23.47 17.69
CA GLY A 193 -7.53 22.38 16.72
C GLY A 193 -7.15 21.04 17.37
N GLU A 194 -7.55 19.94 16.76
CA GLU A 194 -7.16 18.61 17.22
C GLU A 194 -5.65 18.40 17.06
N ASP A 195 -5.05 17.73 18.04
CA ASP A 195 -3.64 17.33 18.02
C ASP A 195 -3.55 15.81 18.17
N MET A 196 -3.21 15.16 17.06
CA MET A 196 -3.17 13.71 16.98
C MET A 196 -1.83 13.24 16.42
N ALA A 197 -1.39 12.07 16.87
CA ALA A 197 -0.22 11.41 16.32
C ALA A 197 -0.65 10.13 15.61
N TYR A 198 -0.08 9.90 14.43
CA TYR A 198 -0.33 8.71 13.64
C TYR A 198 0.95 8.07 13.16
N LYS A 199 0.85 6.76 12.90
CA LYS A 199 1.84 6.01 12.15
C LYS A 199 1.21 5.66 10.80
N LEU A 200 1.77 6.24 9.75
CA LEU A 200 1.42 5.94 8.36
C LEU A 200 2.24 4.74 7.92
N GLU A 201 1.57 3.73 7.38
CA GLU A 201 2.19 2.50 6.85
C GLU A 201 1.59 2.20 5.48
N LEU A 202 2.41 1.93 4.49
CA LEU A 202 1.94 1.42 3.19
C LEU A 202 1.51 -0.06 3.32
N ARG A 203 0.31 -0.40 2.83
CA ARG A 203 -0.34 -1.73 2.91
C ARG A 203 0.38 -2.82 2.11
N SER A 204 1.34 -2.48 1.25
CA SER A 204 2.18 -3.49 0.60
C SER A 204 3.56 -2.96 0.25
N MET A 205 4.58 -3.79 0.50
CA MET A 205 5.96 -3.55 0.08
C MET A 205 6.22 -4.02 -1.36
N ALA A 206 5.47 -5.04 -1.80
CA ALA A 206 5.58 -5.65 -3.11
C ALA A 206 4.30 -6.43 -3.42
N HIS A 207 3.82 -6.36 -4.65
CA HIS A 207 2.67 -7.13 -5.08
C HIS A 207 2.99 -8.64 -5.14
N ILE A 208 4.26 -8.98 -5.38
CA ILE A 208 4.72 -10.35 -5.61
C ILE A 208 6.02 -10.61 -4.86
N GLY A 209 6.09 -11.74 -4.14
CA GLY A 209 7.30 -12.19 -3.46
C GLY A 209 7.92 -13.42 -4.11
N PHE A 210 9.23 -13.41 -4.37
CA PHE A 210 10.00 -14.60 -4.75
C PHE A 210 10.46 -15.36 -3.51
N ILE A 211 10.03 -16.62 -3.38
CA ILE A 211 10.44 -17.57 -2.34
C ILE A 211 11.26 -18.68 -2.97
N GLY A 212 12.25 -19.21 -2.27
CA GLY A 212 13.13 -20.23 -2.82
C GLY A 212 14.32 -20.48 -1.90
N LEU A 213 14.94 -21.65 -2.04
CA LEU A 213 16.15 -21.99 -1.31
C LEU A 213 17.32 -21.04 -1.65
N PRO A 214 18.36 -20.98 -0.81
CA PRO A 214 19.62 -20.37 -1.18
C PRO A 214 20.11 -20.90 -2.53
N ASN A 215 20.69 -20.04 -3.37
CA ASN A 215 21.22 -20.38 -4.70
C ASN A 215 20.21 -20.82 -5.77
N ALA A 216 18.90 -20.78 -5.50
CA ALA A 216 17.86 -20.99 -6.53
C ALA A 216 17.87 -19.91 -7.63
N GLY A 217 18.59 -18.80 -7.42
CA GLY A 217 18.79 -17.74 -8.40
C GLY A 217 17.80 -16.57 -8.31
N LYS A 218 17.09 -16.42 -7.17
CA LYS A 218 16.11 -15.35 -6.91
C LYS A 218 16.67 -13.94 -7.16
N SER A 219 17.82 -13.61 -6.57
CA SER A 219 18.41 -12.28 -6.75
C SER A 219 18.90 -12.05 -8.18
N THR A 220 19.30 -13.11 -8.89
CA THR A 220 19.65 -13.04 -10.33
C THR A 220 18.38 -12.76 -11.16
N LEU A 221 17.30 -13.46 -10.87
CA LEU A 221 15.99 -13.25 -11.50
C LEU A 221 15.47 -11.84 -11.25
N LEU A 222 15.52 -11.35 -10.01
CA LEU A 222 15.11 -10.00 -9.66
C LEU A 222 15.90 -8.94 -10.43
N ARG A 223 17.22 -9.15 -10.60
CA ARG A 223 18.09 -8.27 -11.40
C ARG A 223 17.79 -8.33 -12.90
N ALA A 224 17.28 -9.47 -13.39
CA ALA A 224 16.92 -9.64 -14.80
C ALA A 224 15.60 -8.93 -15.13
N ILE A 225 14.64 -8.88 -14.20
CA ILE A 225 13.34 -8.25 -14.41
C ILE A 225 13.28 -6.76 -14.03
N SER A 226 14.12 -6.30 -13.11
CA SER A 226 14.08 -4.92 -12.60
C SER A 226 14.85 -3.94 -13.49
N ARG A 227 14.20 -2.81 -13.86
CA ARG A 227 14.83 -1.71 -14.62
C ARG A 227 16.02 -1.08 -13.89
N ALA A 228 15.94 -1.01 -12.55
CA ALA A 228 16.95 -0.42 -11.68
C ALA A 228 17.79 -1.51 -10.98
N ARG A 229 19.01 -1.17 -10.53
CA ARG A 229 19.69 -2.01 -9.54
C ARG A 229 18.72 -2.24 -8.38
N PRO A 230 18.43 -3.51 -8.01
CA PRO A 230 17.47 -3.79 -6.95
C PRO A 230 17.79 -2.94 -5.74
N LYS A 231 16.82 -2.15 -5.30
CA LYS A 231 17.01 -1.24 -4.18
C LYS A 231 16.96 -2.08 -2.91
N VAL A 232 17.97 -1.89 -2.06
CA VAL A 232 18.02 -2.51 -0.74
C VAL A 232 17.08 -1.71 0.15
N ALA A 233 15.95 -2.31 0.53
CA ALA A 233 14.98 -1.65 1.40
C ALA A 233 15.33 -1.94 2.87
N ALA A 234 15.56 -0.89 3.66
CA ALA A 234 15.85 -1.01 5.09
C ALA A 234 14.55 -0.87 5.87
N TYR A 235 13.91 -2.00 6.16
CA TYR A 235 12.66 -1.98 6.92
C TYR A 235 12.95 -2.01 8.43
N PRO A 236 12.19 -1.23 9.22
CA PRO A 236 12.26 -1.38 10.66
C PRO A 236 11.86 -2.83 10.97
N PHE A 237 12.63 -3.49 11.84
CA PHE A 237 12.44 -4.89 12.26
C PHE A 237 12.92 -5.98 11.29
N THR A 238 13.59 -5.66 10.18
CA THR A 238 14.32 -6.68 9.39
C THR A 238 15.80 -6.66 9.71
N THR A 239 16.40 -7.81 10.02
CA THR A 239 17.87 -7.96 10.04
C THR A 239 18.45 -8.17 8.64
N LEU A 240 17.65 -8.72 7.71
CA LEU A 240 17.99 -8.89 6.30
C LEU A 240 17.17 -7.92 5.45
N LYS A 241 17.85 -6.99 4.80
CA LYS A 241 17.23 -6.02 3.91
C LYS A 241 16.81 -6.73 2.60
N PRO A 242 15.52 -6.87 2.30
CA PRO A 242 15.09 -7.51 1.06
C PRO A 242 15.39 -6.59 -0.13
N HIS A 243 15.53 -7.21 -1.29
CA HIS A 243 15.75 -6.48 -2.53
C HIS A 243 14.41 -6.28 -3.23
N LEU A 244 14.11 -5.03 -3.60
CA LEU A 244 12.95 -4.70 -4.40
C LEU A 244 13.34 -4.46 -5.86
N GLY A 245 12.56 -5.03 -6.77
CA GLY A 245 12.61 -4.82 -8.20
C GLY A 245 11.29 -4.29 -8.72
N MET A 246 11.35 -3.35 -9.67
CA MET A 246 10.16 -2.80 -10.32
C MET A 246 10.07 -3.33 -11.75
N VAL A 247 8.96 -4.00 -12.06
CA VAL A 247 8.57 -4.38 -13.43
C VAL A 247 7.57 -3.35 -13.94
N GLN A 248 7.72 -2.91 -15.17
CA GLN A 248 6.89 -1.86 -15.75
C GLN A 248 6.32 -2.32 -17.09
N TYR A 249 5.03 -2.15 -17.25
CA TYR A 249 4.23 -2.59 -18.39
C TYR A 249 3.96 -1.42 -19.36
N ASP A 250 3.45 -1.74 -20.55
CA ASP A 250 3.16 -0.79 -21.63
C ASP A 250 1.93 0.10 -21.36
N ASP A 251 1.06 -0.33 -20.45
CA ASP A 251 -0.07 0.42 -19.90
C ASP A 251 0.32 1.38 -18.75
N TYR A 252 1.62 1.60 -18.55
CA TYR A 252 2.22 2.43 -17.49
C TYR A 252 2.10 1.86 -16.07
N GLU A 253 1.46 0.71 -15.85
CA GLU A 253 1.42 0.10 -14.54
C GLU A 253 2.79 -0.47 -14.13
N GLN A 254 3.05 -0.43 -12.82
CA GLN A 254 4.31 -0.86 -12.24
C GLN A 254 4.04 -1.90 -11.15
N ILE A 255 4.58 -3.10 -11.35
CA ILE A 255 4.46 -4.18 -10.38
C ILE A 255 5.76 -4.26 -9.57
N ALA A 256 5.65 -4.08 -8.25
CA ALA A 256 6.74 -4.27 -7.31
C ALA A 256 6.91 -5.77 -7.01
N VAL A 257 8.12 -6.26 -7.20
CA VAL A 257 8.51 -7.65 -6.93
C VAL A 257 9.61 -7.63 -5.87
N ALA A 258 9.45 -8.43 -4.81
CA ALA A 258 10.43 -8.56 -3.74
C ALA A 258 11.17 -9.90 -3.85
N ASP A 259 12.49 -9.87 -3.71
CA ASP A 259 13.25 -11.07 -3.35
C ASP A 259 13.15 -11.25 -1.83
N LEU A 260 12.38 -12.26 -1.43
CA LEU A 260 12.27 -12.65 -0.03
C LEU A 260 13.50 -13.52 0.28
N PRO A 261 14.43 -13.08 1.16
CA PRO A 261 15.54 -13.90 1.66
C PRO A 261 15.15 -15.36 1.88
N GLY A 262 16.04 -16.29 1.51
CA GLY A 262 15.73 -17.73 1.62
C GLY A 262 15.23 -18.08 3.01
N LEU A 263 14.12 -18.83 3.08
CA LEU A 263 13.83 -19.62 4.26
C LEU A 263 15.06 -20.50 4.47
N ILE A 264 15.85 -20.17 5.49
CA ILE A 264 16.98 -21.00 5.90
C ILE A 264 16.36 -22.18 6.66
N GLU A 265 16.85 -23.39 6.42
CA GLU A 265 16.48 -24.57 7.20
C GLU A 265 16.56 -24.25 8.70
N GLY A 266 15.45 -24.45 9.41
CA GLY A 266 15.38 -24.15 10.85
C GLY A 266 15.00 -22.70 11.20
N SER A 267 14.58 -21.88 10.24
CA SER A 267 14.06 -20.52 10.47
C SER A 267 12.88 -20.48 11.47
N HIS A 268 12.10 -21.56 11.57
CA HIS A 268 11.03 -21.74 12.57
C HIS A 268 11.56 -21.91 14.01
N LYS A 269 12.80 -22.37 14.22
CA LYS A 269 13.43 -22.53 15.55
C LYS A 269 14.09 -21.25 16.05
N ASN A 270 14.45 -20.32 15.15
CA ASN A 270 15.04 -19.03 15.50
C ASN A 270 13.95 -18.03 15.91
N LYS A 271 13.59 -18.06 17.21
CA LYS A 271 12.49 -17.40 17.96
C LYS A 271 12.22 -15.88 17.75
N GLY A 272 12.72 -15.23 16.70
CA GLY A 272 12.36 -13.85 16.38
C GLY A 272 12.63 -13.41 14.94
N LEU A 273 13.65 -13.99 14.29
CA LEU A 273 14.13 -13.57 12.97
C LEU A 273 13.26 -14.09 11.81
N GLY A 274 12.85 -15.36 11.87
CA GLY A 274 12.01 -15.98 10.83
C GLY A 274 10.58 -15.40 10.83
N ILE A 275 10.05 -15.11 12.01
CA ILE A 275 8.68 -14.58 12.18
C ILE A 275 8.56 -13.15 11.65
N GLN A 276 9.52 -12.28 11.97
CA GLN A 276 9.52 -10.91 11.44
C GLN A 276 9.71 -10.92 9.92
N PHE A 277 10.52 -11.83 9.39
CA PHE A 277 10.76 -11.98 7.96
C PHE A 277 9.52 -12.41 7.17
N LEU A 278 8.82 -13.46 7.62
CA LEU A 278 7.64 -13.98 6.92
C LEU A 278 6.42 -13.08 7.03
N LYS A 279 6.34 -12.21 8.04
CA LYS A 279 5.39 -11.08 8.06
C LYS A 279 5.55 -10.15 6.84
N HIS A 280 6.71 -10.10 6.18
CA HIS A 280 6.85 -9.38 4.92
C HIS A 280 6.30 -10.16 3.72
N ALA A 281 6.34 -11.49 3.77
CA ALA A 281 5.66 -12.35 2.78
C ALA A 281 4.13 -12.21 2.89
N GLU A 282 3.58 -12.04 4.10
CA GLU A 282 2.16 -11.76 4.33
C GLU A 282 1.68 -10.46 3.67
N ARG A 283 2.58 -9.54 3.34
CA ARG A 283 2.27 -8.28 2.65
C ARG A 283 2.27 -8.40 1.12
N CYS A 284 2.62 -9.57 0.56
CA CYS A 284 2.65 -9.81 -0.89
C CYS A 284 1.35 -10.47 -1.39
N ASN A 285 0.65 -9.89 -2.36
CA ASN A 285 -0.61 -10.44 -2.88
C ASN A 285 -0.44 -11.87 -3.47
N ALA A 286 0.74 -12.18 -4.00
CA ALA A 286 1.07 -13.51 -4.51
C ALA A 286 2.51 -13.92 -4.19
N LEU A 287 2.76 -15.22 -4.15
CA LEU A 287 4.07 -15.80 -3.88
C LEU A 287 4.48 -16.69 -5.06
N LEU A 288 5.70 -16.48 -5.56
CA LEU A 288 6.26 -17.26 -6.65
C LEU A 288 7.46 -18.06 -6.14
N PHE A 289 7.40 -19.38 -6.30
CA PHE A 289 8.41 -20.31 -5.80
C PHE A 289 9.48 -20.52 -6.85
N VAL A 290 10.65 -19.93 -6.65
CA VAL A 290 11.84 -20.12 -7.48
C VAL A 290 12.55 -21.39 -7.03
N VAL A 291 12.53 -22.40 -7.91
CA VAL A 291 13.13 -23.71 -7.71
C VAL A 291 14.27 -23.89 -8.72
N ASP A 292 15.38 -24.47 -8.25
CA ASP A 292 16.50 -24.83 -9.12
C ASP A 292 16.21 -26.12 -9.89
N ALA A 293 16.06 -26.03 -11.22
CA ALA A 293 15.78 -27.17 -12.09
C ALA A 293 17.01 -28.06 -12.34
N SER A 294 18.21 -27.55 -12.04
CA SER A 294 19.46 -28.33 -12.17
C SER A 294 19.73 -29.28 -11.00
N ALA A 295 18.95 -29.17 -9.92
CA ALA A 295 19.06 -30.08 -8.78
C ALA A 295 18.50 -31.47 -9.13
N ASP A 296 18.98 -32.51 -8.43
CA ASP A 296 18.56 -33.90 -8.69
C ASP A 296 17.07 -34.12 -8.43
N GLU A 297 16.52 -33.54 -7.36
CA GLU A 297 15.11 -33.70 -6.98
C GLU A 297 14.43 -32.33 -6.68
N PRO A 298 14.12 -31.52 -7.70
CA PRO A 298 13.59 -30.17 -7.51
C PRO A 298 12.23 -30.12 -6.79
N TRP A 299 11.43 -31.18 -6.89
CA TRP A 299 10.14 -31.29 -6.20
C TRP A 299 10.31 -31.31 -4.68
N GLN A 300 11.37 -31.95 -4.16
CA GLN A 300 11.64 -31.96 -2.72
C GLN A 300 11.93 -30.54 -2.20
N HIS A 301 12.67 -29.73 -2.97
CA HIS A 301 12.91 -28.33 -2.61
C HIS A 301 11.61 -27.55 -2.47
N TYR A 302 10.65 -27.76 -3.38
CA TYR A 302 9.33 -27.14 -3.28
C TYR A 302 8.56 -27.64 -2.05
N HIS A 303 8.53 -28.95 -1.79
CA HIS A 303 7.83 -29.52 -0.63
C HIS A 303 8.41 -29.01 0.70
N THR A 304 9.73 -28.86 0.81
CA THR A 304 10.39 -28.27 1.98
C THR A 304 9.93 -26.83 2.20
N LEU A 305 9.96 -25.99 1.15
CA LEU A 305 9.50 -24.61 1.24
C LEU A 305 8.02 -24.52 1.63
N MET A 306 7.18 -25.41 1.10
CA MET A 306 5.77 -25.48 1.44
C MET A 306 5.53 -25.90 2.88
N HIS A 307 6.25 -26.89 3.37
CA HIS A 307 6.18 -27.33 4.75
C HIS A 307 6.58 -26.20 5.72
N GLU A 308 7.64 -25.46 5.40
CA GLU A 308 8.05 -24.30 6.20
C GLU A 308 7.01 -23.18 6.17
N LEU A 309 6.40 -22.92 5.02
CA LEU A 309 5.34 -21.92 4.88
C LEU A 309 4.08 -22.31 5.70
N SER A 310 3.68 -23.58 5.65
CA SER A 310 2.52 -24.09 6.40
C SER A 310 2.73 -24.05 7.91
N MET A 311 3.96 -24.24 8.38
CA MET A 311 4.30 -24.10 9.80
C MET A 311 4.22 -22.66 10.30
N PHE A 312 4.21 -21.68 9.40
CA PHE A 312 4.16 -20.26 9.75
C PHE A 312 2.74 -19.68 9.70
N SER A 313 2.05 -19.83 8.57
CA SER A 313 0.72 -19.24 8.38
C SER A 313 -0.07 -20.03 7.35
N GLU A 314 -1.26 -20.49 7.76
CA GLU A 314 -2.22 -21.14 6.86
C GLU A 314 -2.71 -20.18 5.75
N GLU A 315 -2.77 -18.88 6.03
CA GLU A 315 -3.16 -17.86 5.04
C GLU A 315 -2.15 -17.71 3.90
N LEU A 316 -0.85 -17.92 4.17
CA LEU A 316 0.17 -17.86 3.12
C LEU A 316 0.08 -19.06 2.18
N VAL A 317 -0.32 -20.21 2.71
CA VAL A 317 -0.52 -21.43 1.93
C VAL A 317 -1.67 -21.22 0.95
N THR A 318 -2.78 -20.60 1.33
CA THR A 318 -3.94 -20.46 0.43
C THR A 318 -3.74 -19.45 -0.71
N ARG A 319 -2.63 -18.70 -0.74
CA ARG A 319 -2.39 -17.67 -1.77
C ARG A 319 -2.12 -18.26 -3.16
N PRO A 320 -2.50 -17.51 -4.22
CA PRO A 320 -2.13 -17.86 -5.59
C PRO A 320 -0.61 -17.97 -5.74
N ARG A 321 -0.18 -19.03 -6.41
CA ARG A 321 1.23 -19.38 -6.55
C ARG A 321 1.54 -19.99 -7.90
N TYR A 322 2.74 -19.70 -8.39
CA TYR A 322 3.38 -20.44 -9.47
C TYR A 322 4.75 -20.92 -9.03
N ILE A 323 5.23 -21.98 -9.68
CA ILE A 323 6.59 -22.46 -9.53
C ILE A 323 7.39 -21.95 -10.73
N ILE A 324 8.46 -21.23 -10.45
CA ILE A 324 9.44 -20.77 -11.43
C ILE A 324 10.60 -21.77 -11.40
N ALA A 325 10.66 -22.65 -12.39
CA ALA A 325 11.77 -23.59 -12.53
C ALA A 325 12.94 -22.87 -13.23
N ASN A 326 13.92 -22.44 -12.46
CA ASN A 326 15.06 -21.66 -12.91
C ASN A 326 16.26 -22.55 -13.28
N LYS A 327 17.21 -22.01 -14.05
CA LYS A 327 18.43 -22.69 -14.54
C LYS A 327 18.19 -23.78 -15.59
N ILE A 328 17.20 -23.60 -16.45
CA ILE A 328 16.97 -24.50 -17.61
C ILE A 328 18.14 -24.50 -18.62
N ASP A 329 19.08 -23.57 -18.49
CA ASP A 329 20.31 -23.56 -19.29
C ASP A 329 21.30 -24.69 -18.94
N VAL A 330 21.07 -25.41 -17.85
CA VAL A 330 21.93 -26.52 -17.41
C VAL A 330 21.46 -27.84 -18.05
N PRO A 331 22.37 -28.69 -18.55
CA PRO A 331 22.01 -29.99 -19.10
C PRO A 331 21.25 -30.86 -18.10
N GLY A 332 20.19 -31.52 -18.54
CA GLY A 332 19.33 -32.36 -17.68
C GLY A 332 18.17 -31.62 -17.00
N ALA A 333 18.16 -30.28 -17.04
CA ALA A 333 17.09 -29.49 -16.45
C ALA A 333 15.72 -29.73 -17.13
N ASP A 334 15.67 -29.96 -18.43
CA ASP A 334 14.40 -30.18 -19.16
C ASP A 334 13.62 -31.38 -18.61
N ARG A 335 14.31 -32.51 -18.39
CA ARG A 335 13.73 -33.72 -17.78
C ARG A 335 13.26 -33.44 -16.35
N ASN A 336 14.03 -32.65 -15.59
CA ASN A 336 13.69 -32.31 -14.22
C ASN A 336 12.48 -31.37 -14.12
N VAL A 337 12.30 -30.46 -15.09
CA VAL A 337 11.10 -29.62 -15.20
C VAL A 337 9.86 -30.47 -15.45
N GLU A 338 9.96 -31.45 -16.35
CA GLU A 338 8.86 -32.39 -16.61
C GLU A 338 8.51 -33.19 -15.36
N LEU A 339 9.52 -33.78 -14.68
CA LEU A 339 9.31 -34.52 -13.44
C LEU A 339 8.70 -33.63 -12.35
N LEU A 340 9.20 -32.41 -12.18
CA LEU A 340 8.66 -31.43 -11.25
C LEU A 340 7.16 -31.22 -11.53
N ALA A 341 6.77 -30.91 -12.76
CA ALA A 341 5.36 -30.70 -13.11
C ALA A 341 4.44 -31.91 -12.89
N HIS A 342 4.98 -33.14 -12.87
CA HIS A 342 4.21 -34.33 -12.50
C HIS A 342 4.00 -34.44 -10.98
N HIS A 343 5.00 -34.03 -10.19
CA HIS A 343 4.98 -34.15 -8.73
C HIS A 343 4.24 -33.01 -8.00
N VAL A 344 3.91 -31.92 -8.69
CA VAL A 344 3.17 -30.78 -8.11
C VAL A 344 1.89 -30.46 -8.87
N ASP A 345 0.88 -30.00 -8.12
CA ASP A 345 -0.41 -29.56 -8.65
C ASP A 345 -0.47 -28.04 -8.96
N VAL A 346 0.69 -27.38 -9.01
CA VAL A 346 0.83 -25.94 -9.23
C VAL A 346 1.49 -25.69 -10.59
N PRO A 347 1.06 -24.67 -11.35
CA PRO A 347 1.65 -24.41 -12.66
C PRO A 347 3.15 -24.08 -12.58
N VAL A 348 3.92 -24.72 -13.46
CA VAL A 348 5.38 -24.60 -13.55
C VAL A 348 5.75 -23.78 -14.78
N ILE A 349 6.54 -22.72 -14.57
CA ILE A 349 7.07 -21.84 -15.62
C ILE A 349 8.59 -22.06 -15.70
N PRO A 350 9.10 -22.69 -16.76
CA PRO A 350 10.54 -22.89 -16.96
C PRO A 350 11.21 -21.61 -17.45
N ILE A 351 12.28 -21.17 -16.78
CA ILE A 351 13.03 -19.97 -17.15
C ILE A 351 14.56 -20.17 -17.01
N SER A 352 15.32 -19.33 -17.71
CA SER A 352 16.73 -19.09 -17.38
C SER A 352 16.94 -17.62 -17.04
N ALA A 353 17.11 -17.31 -15.75
CA ALA A 353 17.42 -15.96 -15.30
C ALA A 353 18.77 -15.43 -15.83
N LYS A 354 19.72 -16.34 -16.12
CA LYS A 354 21.07 -16.00 -16.58
C LYS A 354 21.09 -15.65 -18.06
N VAL A 355 20.43 -16.47 -18.89
CA VAL A 355 20.38 -16.28 -20.35
C VAL A 355 19.27 -15.30 -20.75
N GLY A 356 18.25 -15.15 -19.90
CA GLY A 356 17.07 -14.36 -20.19
C GLY A 356 15.99 -15.14 -20.95
N THR A 357 16.11 -16.47 -21.01
CA THR A 357 15.13 -17.35 -21.65
C THR A 357 13.85 -17.36 -20.85
N ASN A 358 12.74 -17.16 -21.55
CA ASN A 358 11.37 -17.22 -21.06
C ASN A 358 10.95 -16.23 -19.94
N ILE A 359 11.72 -15.15 -19.75
CA ILE A 359 11.37 -14.12 -18.74
C ILE A 359 10.11 -13.35 -19.12
N SER A 360 9.87 -13.10 -20.42
CA SER A 360 8.70 -12.34 -20.87
C SER A 360 7.38 -13.04 -20.58
N GLU A 361 7.30 -14.35 -20.73
CA GLU A 361 6.09 -15.14 -20.41
C GLU A 361 5.87 -15.17 -18.90
N MET A 362 6.92 -15.35 -18.11
CA MET A 362 6.83 -15.26 -16.65
C MET A 362 6.25 -13.90 -16.19
N LEU A 363 6.68 -12.80 -16.82
CA LEU A 363 6.15 -11.47 -16.51
C LEU A 363 4.68 -11.32 -16.95
N HIS A 364 4.29 -11.92 -18.07
CA HIS A 364 2.90 -11.96 -18.50
C HIS A 364 2.00 -12.72 -17.51
N GLU A 365 2.45 -13.87 -17.00
CA GLU A 365 1.73 -14.63 -15.96
C GLU A 365 1.65 -13.88 -14.63
N ILE A 366 2.73 -13.19 -14.25
CA ILE A 366 2.75 -12.26 -13.11
C ILE A 366 1.66 -11.20 -13.24
N ARG A 367 1.45 -10.66 -14.44
CA ARG A 367 0.44 -9.64 -14.71
C ARG A 367 -0.97 -10.17 -14.50
N ILE A 368 -1.26 -11.38 -15.01
CA ILE A 368 -2.57 -12.02 -14.86
C ILE A 368 -2.91 -12.25 -13.39
N ILE A 369 -1.96 -12.78 -12.59
CA ILE A 369 -2.16 -12.96 -11.15
C ILE A 369 -2.45 -11.62 -10.46
N TYR A 370 -1.69 -10.59 -10.80
CA TYR A 370 -1.85 -9.27 -10.21
C TYR A 370 -3.25 -8.69 -10.46
N GLU A 371 -3.72 -8.72 -11.70
CA GLU A 371 -5.07 -8.23 -12.05
C GLU A 371 -6.18 -9.06 -11.40
N THR A 372 -6.01 -10.39 -11.37
CA THR A 372 -6.99 -11.31 -10.74
C THR A 372 -7.15 -11.02 -9.26
N ASN A 373 -6.03 -10.87 -8.54
CA ASN A 373 -6.04 -10.54 -7.11
C ASN A 373 -6.65 -9.18 -6.83
N ARG A 374 -6.39 -8.20 -7.71
CA ARG A 374 -6.98 -6.87 -7.59
C ARG A 374 -8.51 -6.92 -7.72
N ARG A 375 -9.04 -7.65 -8.71
CA ARG A 375 -10.50 -7.84 -8.88
C ARG A 375 -11.15 -8.54 -7.69
N ILE A 376 -10.54 -9.61 -7.18
CA ILE A 376 -11.06 -10.33 -5.99
C ILE A 376 -11.12 -9.39 -4.77
N THR A 377 -10.10 -8.55 -4.60
CA THR A 377 -10.06 -7.56 -3.51
C THR A 377 -11.15 -6.50 -3.67
N GLU A 378 -11.45 -6.08 -4.90
CA GLU A 378 -12.53 -5.14 -5.22
C GLU A 378 -13.92 -5.74 -4.96
N GLU A 379 -14.18 -6.98 -5.39
CA GLU A 379 -15.47 -7.68 -5.21
C GLU A 379 -15.79 -7.97 -3.73
N GLN A 380 -14.80 -8.38 -2.93
CA GLN A 380 -15.00 -8.61 -1.49
C GLN A 380 -15.44 -7.34 -0.76
N ARG A 381 -14.99 -6.17 -1.20
CA ARG A 381 -15.33 -4.87 -0.60
C ARG A 381 -16.74 -4.41 -0.95
N GLU A 382 -17.19 -4.63 -2.18
CA GLU A 382 -18.57 -4.33 -2.59
C GLU A 382 -19.58 -5.18 -1.82
N THR A 383 -19.17 -6.37 -1.39
CA THR A 383 -20.01 -7.29 -0.62
C THR A 383 -20.07 -6.93 0.87
N GLU A 384 -19.02 -6.32 1.43
CA GLU A 384 -19.00 -5.84 2.83
C GLU A 384 -19.67 -4.47 3.02
N GLN A 385 -19.82 -3.68 1.94
CA GLN A 385 -20.50 -2.38 1.96
C GLN A 385 -22.02 -2.48 1.70
N ARG A 386 -22.53 -3.64 1.30
CA ARG A 386 -23.96 -3.95 1.20
C ARG A 386 -24.44 -4.68 2.44
#